data_AF-A0A318SFF6-F1
#
_entry.id   AF-A0A318SFF6-F1
#
_cell.length_a   1.000
_cell.length_b   1.000
_cell.length_c   1.000
_cell.angle_alpha   90.00
_cell.angle_beta   90.00
_cell.angle_gamma   90.00
#
_symmetry.space_group_name_H-M   'P 1'
#
loop_
_entity.id
_entity.type
_entity.pdbx_description
1 polymer ?
#
loop_
_entity_poly.entity_id
_entity_poly.type
_entity_poly.pdbx_seq_one_letter_code
_entity_poly.pdbx_strand_id
1 'polypeptide(L)'
;MDERKQILELVAEGTITVEQADELLAALLEPPRPVVAPPAPPVAPVPTVRVRLRESRPARSALPSDWSTPTFEQLLLMGKYGIRPQFLVEAREAGLGNLSFEQLVTLGKYGVNAAYAKELREAMGQALTFEQFVTLAKYGVRPEILRALRDAGLEDLDFDTVVALGKYGVSPQFILELGDLGMNDLTPTQLIQLAKYGISPKFIREAREAGFDFQQGMSSGAVNAVEPEEPEEPEEPEEPEEPEEPEQPEEPEEPEEPEVRAGGEA
;
A
#
# COMPACT_ATOMS: atom_id res chain seq x y z
N MET A 1 -33.63 -51.86 13.82
CA MET A 1 -34.49 -52.98 14.28
C MET A 1 -33.89 -54.33 13.85
N ASP A 2 -32.58 -54.37 13.59
CA ASP A 2 -31.99 -55.36 12.69
C ASP A 2 -31.29 -56.51 13.43
N GLU A 3 -30.85 -56.27 14.67
CA GLU A 3 -30.07 -57.23 15.47
C GLU A 3 -30.90 -58.44 15.94
N ARG A 4 -32.15 -58.22 16.35
CA ARG A 4 -33.06 -59.32 16.72
C ARG A 4 -33.40 -60.23 15.54
N LYS A 5 -33.46 -59.67 14.34
CA LYS A 5 -33.79 -60.42 13.11
C LYS A 5 -32.61 -61.31 12.69
N GLN A 6 -31.38 -60.82 12.81
CA GLN A 6 -30.18 -61.61 12.59
C GLN A 6 -30.03 -62.77 13.57
N ILE A 7 -30.38 -62.59 14.85
CA ILE A 7 -30.30 -63.67 15.85
C ILE A 7 -31.28 -64.81 15.49
N LEU A 8 -32.49 -64.50 15.00
CA LEU A 8 -33.46 -65.53 14.56
C LEU A 8 -33.02 -66.26 13.29
N GLU A 9 -32.32 -65.58 12.38
CA GLU A 9 -31.77 -66.17 11.16
C GLU A 9 -30.67 -67.19 11.48
N LEU A 10 -29.82 -66.91 12.47
CA LEU A 10 -28.78 -67.84 12.93
C LEU A 10 -29.34 -69.10 13.63
N VAL A 11 -30.52 -69.01 14.26
CA VAL A 11 -31.22 -70.22 14.75
C VAL A 11 -31.73 -71.06 13.58
N ALA A 12 -32.27 -70.41 12.54
CA ALA A 12 -32.80 -71.10 11.37
C ALA A 12 -31.70 -71.80 10.55
N GLU A 13 -30.48 -71.23 10.55
CA GLU A 13 -29.28 -71.83 9.96
C GLU A 13 -28.66 -72.92 10.85
N GLY A 14 -29.16 -73.11 12.08
CA GLY A 14 -28.68 -74.12 13.03
C GLY A 14 -27.30 -73.81 13.63
N THR A 15 -26.78 -72.61 13.41
CA THR A 15 -25.48 -72.16 13.93
C THR A 15 -25.52 -71.86 15.43
N ILE A 16 -26.71 -71.57 15.96
CA ILE A 16 -26.95 -71.42 17.41
C ILE A 16 -28.22 -72.18 17.82
N THR A 17 -28.24 -72.66 19.06
CA THR A 17 -29.43 -73.32 19.63
C THR A 17 -30.46 -72.31 20.10
N VAL A 18 -31.72 -72.75 20.26
CA VAL A 18 -32.82 -71.89 20.71
C VAL A 18 -32.53 -71.27 22.09
N GLU A 19 -31.88 -72.01 22.99
CA GLU A 19 -31.49 -71.49 24.31
C GLU A 19 -30.41 -70.40 24.23
N GLN A 20 -29.45 -70.54 23.30
CA GLN A 20 -28.42 -69.52 23.06
C GLN A 20 -28.99 -68.26 22.40
N ALA A 21 -30.02 -68.40 21.56
CA ALA A 21 -30.70 -67.26 20.97
C ALA A 21 -31.53 -66.48 22.00
N ASP A 22 -32.19 -67.17 22.92
CA ASP A 22 -32.91 -66.54 24.04
C ASP A 22 -31.96 -65.76 24.96
N GLU A 23 -30.75 -66.28 25.22
CA GLU A 23 -29.73 -65.58 26.02
C GLU A 23 -29.23 -64.29 25.34
N LEU A 24 -29.02 -64.32 24.02
CA LEU A 24 -28.60 -63.14 23.25
C LEU A 24 -29.71 -62.09 23.12
N LEU A 25 -30.96 -62.53 22.98
CA LEU A 25 -32.12 -61.64 22.98
C LEU A 25 -32.34 -60.98 24.36
N ALA A 26 -32.08 -61.70 25.45
CA ALA A 26 -32.13 -61.15 26.81
C ALA A 26 -31.03 -60.12 27.06
N ALA A 27 -29.80 -60.37 26.58
CA ALA A 27 -28.67 -59.43 26.69
C ALA A 27 -28.91 -58.11 25.94
N LEU A 28 -29.68 -58.12 24.85
CA LEU A 28 -30.03 -56.92 24.09
C LEU A 28 -31.06 -56.01 24.78
N LEU A 29 -31.69 -56.48 25.87
CA LEU A 29 -32.77 -55.77 26.58
C LEU A 29 -32.41 -55.38 28.03
N GLU A 30 -31.24 -55.77 28.55
CA GLU A 30 -30.75 -55.34 29.86
C GLU A 30 -29.87 -54.07 29.75
N PRO A 31 -30.10 -53.02 30.57
CA PRO A 31 -29.15 -51.91 30.69
C PRO A 31 -27.83 -52.38 31.35
N PRO A 32 -26.68 -51.76 31.06
CA PRO A 32 -25.37 -52.25 31.51
C PRO A 32 -25.28 -52.28 33.03
N ARG A 33 -24.85 -53.43 33.59
CA ARG A 33 -24.63 -53.58 35.03
C ARG A 33 -23.41 -52.73 35.46
N PRO A 34 -23.47 -52.03 36.60
CA PRO A 34 -22.33 -51.27 37.09
C PRO A 34 -21.22 -52.23 37.56
N VAL A 35 -20.02 -52.07 37.00
CA VAL A 35 -18.83 -52.80 37.43
C VAL A 35 -18.33 -52.21 38.76
N VAL A 36 -18.38 -52.99 39.84
CA VAL A 36 -17.78 -52.61 41.13
C VAL A 36 -16.27 -52.85 41.05
N ALA A 37 -15.48 -51.79 41.12
CA ALA A 37 -14.01 -51.86 41.14
C ALA A 37 -13.49 -52.43 42.49
N PRO A 38 -12.39 -53.21 42.49
CA PRO A 38 -11.76 -53.65 43.74
C PRO A 38 -11.15 -52.45 44.51
N PRO A 39 -11.01 -52.54 45.85
CA PRO A 39 -10.47 -51.44 46.65
C PRO A 39 -9.01 -51.14 46.30
N ALA A 40 -8.70 -49.86 46.06
CA ALA A 40 -7.37 -49.39 45.71
C ALA A 40 -6.37 -49.57 46.87
N PRO A 41 -5.08 -49.86 46.60
CA PRO A 41 -4.04 -49.83 47.62
C PRO A 41 -3.89 -48.41 48.22
N PRO A 42 -3.36 -48.28 49.45
CA PRO A 42 -3.19 -46.98 50.09
C PRO A 42 -2.31 -46.07 49.22
N VAL A 43 -2.90 -44.96 48.79
CA VAL A 43 -2.25 -43.92 48.00
C VAL A 43 -1.16 -43.30 48.88
N ALA A 44 0.12 -43.54 48.57
CA ALA A 44 1.21 -42.74 49.12
C ALA A 44 0.93 -41.26 48.83
N PRO A 45 1.23 -40.31 49.74
CA PRO A 45 0.92 -38.91 49.50
C PRO A 45 1.60 -38.48 48.20
N VAL A 46 0.80 -38.16 47.20
CA VAL A 46 1.24 -37.50 45.98
C VAL A 46 2.03 -36.28 46.45
N PRO A 47 3.28 -36.04 45.97
CA PRO A 47 3.89 -34.75 46.25
C PRO A 47 2.89 -33.72 45.73
N THR A 48 2.36 -32.89 46.62
CA THR A 48 1.62 -31.70 46.23
C THR A 48 2.61 -30.90 45.40
N VAL A 49 2.58 -31.11 44.08
CA VAL A 49 3.03 -30.12 43.13
C VAL A 49 2.08 -28.98 43.42
N ARG A 50 2.52 -28.08 44.31
CA ARG A 50 1.99 -26.73 44.32
C ARG A 50 2.27 -26.29 42.90
N VAL A 51 1.23 -26.33 42.08
CA VAL A 51 1.13 -25.43 40.95
C VAL A 51 1.23 -24.07 41.63
N ARG A 52 2.46 -23.59 41.79
CA ARG A 52 2.73 -22.18 41.65
C ARG A 52 2.03 -21.92 40.33
N LEU A 53 0.84 -21.34 40.39
CA LEU A 53 0.28 -20.63 39.25
C LEU A 53 1.49 -19.82 38.82
N ARG A 54 2.16 -20.27 37.76
CA ARG A 54 3.34 -19.62 37.27
C ARG A 54 2.72 -18.35 36.78
N GLU A 55 2.67 -17.33 37.64
CA GLU A 55 2.03 -16.04 37.40
C GLU A 55 2.34 -15.77 35.97
N SER A 56 1.28 -15.79 35.15
CA SER A 56 1.34 -15.79 33.71
C SER A 56 2.49 -14.91 33.35
N ARG A 57 3.64 -15.55 33.02
CA ARG A 57 4.90 -14.82 32.87
C ARG A 57 4.51 -13.73 31.89
N PRO A 58 4.55 -12.44 32.28
CA PRO A 58 3.93 -11.40 31.46
C PRO A 58 4.44 -11.67 30.07
N ALA A 59 3.50 -11.94 29.15
CA ALA A 59 3.80 -12.34 27.77
C ALA A 59 4.98 -11.49 27.37
N ARG A 60 6.15 -12.11 27.14
CA ARG A 60 7.46 -11.41 27.10
C ARG A 60 7.28 -10.15 26.26
N SER A 61 7.04 -9.06 26.98
CA SER A 61 6.90 -7.74 26.43
C SER A 61 8.34 -7.29 26.34
N ALA A 62 8.76 -7.01 25.11
CA ALA A 62 10.13 -6.92 24.61
C ALA A 62 10.77 -8.27 24.27
N LEU A 63 10.96 -8.54 22.97
CA LEU A 63 12.15 -8.03 22.27
C LEU A 63 11.82 -7.61 20.82
N PRO A 64 12.35 -6.48 20.34
CA PRO A 64 12.44 -6.20 18.90
C PRO A 64 13.38 -7.24 18.26
N SER A 65 12.95 -7.85 17.15
CA SER A 65 13.78 -8.55 16.15
C SER A 65 13.97 -10.09 16.23
N ASP A 66 13.16 -10.83 16.99
CA ASP A 66 13.15 -12.30 16.90
C ASP A 66 12.37 -12.80 15.66
N TRP A 67 12.91 -12.57 14.46
CA TRP A 67 12.42 -13.07 13.17
C TRP A 67 12.42 -14.60 13.04
N SER A 68 12.98 -15.30 14.02
CA SER A 68 13.15 -16.76 14.00
C SER A 68 11.82 -17.52 14.16
N THR A 69 10.75 -16.86 14.64
CA THR A 69 9.42 -17.46 14.80
C THR A 69 8.30 -16.45 14.51
N PRO A 70 7.98 -16.15 13.24
CA PRO A 70 6.87 -15.26 12.89
C PRO A 70 5.52 -15.89 13.28
N THR A 71 4.56 -15.07 13.69
CA THR A 71 3.18 -15.53 13.93
C THR A 71 2.47 -15.85 12.60
N PHE A 72 1.36 -16.59 12.66
CA PHE A 72 0.57 -16.91 11.46
C PHE A 72 0.11 -15.64 10.71
N GLU A 73 -0.34 -14.61 11.44
CA GLU A 73 -0.73 -13.32 10.84
C GLU A 73 0.45 -12.61 10.17
N GLN A 74 1.64 -12.67 10.78
CA GLN A 74 2.85 -12.10 10.20
C GLN A 74 3.25 -12.83 8.91
N LEU A 75 3.16 -14.16 8.88
CA LEU A 75 3.39 -14.94 7.66
C LEU A 75 2.40 -14.59 6.54
N LEU A 76 1.12 -14.39 6.88
CA LEU A 76 0.10 -13.98 5.92
C LEU A 76 0.41 -12.61 5.31
N LEU A 77 0.76 -11.63 6.15
CA LEU A 77 1.14 -10.28 5.71
C LEU A 77 2.43 -10.29 4.89
N MET A 78 3.42 -11.10 5.28
CA MET A 78 4.64 -11.28 4.49
C MET A 78 4.33 -11.82 3.10
N GLY A 79 3.46 -12.83 3.00
CA GLY A 79 2.98 -13.35 1.71
C GLY A 79 2.25 -12.28 0.90
N LYS A 80 1.35 -11.52 1.53
CA LYS A 80 0.58 -10.44 0.90
C LYS A 80 1.46 -9.35 0.29
N TYR A 81 2.53 -8.95 0.99
CA TYR A 81 3.42 -7.87 0.57
C TYR A 81 4.73 -8.36 -0.05
N GLY A 82 4.85 -9.64 -0.38
CA GLY A 82 6.02 -10.21 -1.06
C GLY A 82 7.31 -10.22 -0.22
N ILE A 83 7.20 -10.13 1.11
CA ILE A 83 8.34 -10.08 2.03
C ILE A 83 8.89 -11.50 2.18
N ARG A 84 10.09 -11.73 1.65
CA ARG A 84 10.80 -13.02 1.74
C ARG A 84 11.75 -13.03 2.94
N PRO A 85 12.07 -14.20 3.54
CA PRO A 85 13.09 -14.30 4.57
C PRO A 85 14.45 -13.74 4.13
N GLN A 86 14.79 -13.91 2.85
CA GLN A 86 16.00 -13.35 2.25
C GLN A 86 16.05 -11.81 2.38
N PHE A 87 14.91 -11.13 2.24
CA PHE A 87 14.82 -9.68 2.40
C PHE A 87 15.20 -9.21 3.80
N LEU A 88 14.96 -10.01 4.85
CA LEU A 88 15.35 -9.66 6.22
C LEU A 88 16.88 -9.59 6.37
N VAL A 89 17.57 -10.56 5.76
CA VAL A 89 19.03 -10.63 5.77
C VAL A 89 19.59 -9.48 4.93
N GLU A 90 19.06 -9.30 3.72
CA GLU A 90 19.50 -8.27 2.80
C GLU A 90 19.20 -6.86 3.31
N ALA A 91 18.07 -6.62 3.98
CA ALA A 91 17.76 -5.34 4.61
C ALA A 91 18.80 -5.01 5.69
N ARG A 92 19.19 -5.99 6.49
CA ARG A 92 20.24 -5.82 7.50
C ARG A 92 21.61 -5.53 6.85
N GLU A 93 21.96 -6.24 5.78
CA GLU A 93 23.16 -5.97 4.97
C GLU A 93 23.10 -4.62 4.23
N ALA A 94 21.90 -4.14 3.94
CA ALA A 94 21.65 -2.84 3.34
C ALA A 94 21.72 -1.67 4.32
N GLY A 95 22.04 -1.93 5.59
CA GLY A 95 22.16 -0.89 6.61
C GLY A 95 20.81 -0.42 7.16
N LEU A 96 19.70 -1.07 6.78
CA LEU A 96 18.37 -0.81 7.37
C LEU A 96 18.27 -1.31 8.82
N GLY A 97 19.32 -1.95 9.34
CA GLY A 97 19.42 -2.34 10.75
C GLY A 97 18.34 -3.33 11.18
N ASN A 98 17.92 -3.22 12.44
CA ASN A 98 16.80 -3.99 12.97
C ASN A 98 15.48 -3.26 12.63
N LEU A 99 14.93 -3.56 11.46
CA LEU A 99 13.60 -3.10 11.08
C LEU A 99 12.52 -3.75 11.97
N SER A 100 11.47 -2.99 12.28
CA SER A 100 10.26 -3.51 12.89
C SER A 100 9.40 -4.23 11.85
N PHE A 101 8.44 -5.04 12.32
CA PHE A 101 7.47 -5.70 11.43
C PHE A 101 6.64 -4.71 10.62
N GLU A 102 6.20 -3.62 11.23
CA GLU A 102 5.46 -2.57 10.52
C GLU A 102 6.30 -1.89 9.45
N GLN A 103 7.58 -1.66 9.71
CA GLN A 103 8.52 -1.09 8.74
C GLN A 103 8.68 -2.02 7.53
N LEU A 104 8.86 -3.32 7.72
CA LEU A 104 8.94 -4.25 6.59
C LEU A 104 7.65 -4.32 5.78
N VAL A 105 6.50 -4.35 6.46
CA VAL A 105 5.19 -4.28 5.81
C VAL A 105 5.09 -3.02 4.96
N THR A 106 5.60 -1.89 5.48
CA THR A 106 5.65 -0.62 4.77
C THR A 106 6.56 -0.70 3.54
N LEU A 107 7.77 -1.26 3.66
CA LEU A 107 8.67 -1.48 2.52
C LEU A 107 8.00 -2.34 1.44
N GLY A 108 7.44 -3.49 1.83
CA GLY A 108 6.73 -4.39 0.92
C GLY A 108 5.51 -3.73 0.27
N LYS A 109 4.76 -2.89 1.01
CA LYS A 109 3.63 -2.12 0.48
C LYS A 109 4.04 -1.17 -0.64
N TYR A 110 5.22 -0.56 -0.54
CA TYR A 110 5.77 0.32 -1.58
C TYR A 110 6.61 -0.44 -2.63
N GLY A 111 6.62 -1.78 -2.59
CA GLY A 111 7.36 -2.59 -3.56
C GLY A 111 8.88 -2.61 -3.36
N VAL A 112 9.36 -2.14 -2.20
CA VAL A 112 10.78 -2.22 -1.84
C VAL A 112 11.11 -3.66 -1.51
N ASN A 113 11.80 -4.32 -2.44
CA ASN A 113 12.36 -5.66 -2.25
C ASN A 113 13.88 -5.60 -2.10
N ALA A 114 14.47 -6.76 -1.89
CA ALA A 114 15.88 -6.92 -1.58
C ALA A 114 16.80 -6.49 -2.74
N ALA A 115 16.45 -6.92 -3.96
CA ALA A 115 17.12 -6.52 -5.20
C ALA A 115 17.04 -5.00 -5.42
N TYR A 116 15.85 -4.41 -5.29
CA TYR A 116 15.63 -2.97 -5.42
C TYR A 116 16.48 -2.19 -4.41
N ALA A 117 16.50 -2.60 -3.14
CA ALA A 117 17.28 -1.94 -2.10
C ALA A 117 18.79 -2.03 -2.34
N LYS A 118 19.27 -3.17 -2.83
CA LYS A 118 20.67 -3.37 -3.20
C LYS A 118 21.06 -2.50 -4.40
N GLU A 119 20.28 -2.56 -5.47
CA GLU A 119 20.56 -1.82 -6.70
C GLU A 119 20.52 -0.30 -6.47
N LEU A 120 19.55 0.21 -5.71
CA LEU A 120 19.50 1.63 -5.35
C LEU A 120 20.73 2.08 -4.56
N ARG A 121 21.17 1.28 -3.59
CA ARG A 121 22.35 1.60 -2.78
C ARG A 121 23.63 1.62 -3.63
N GLU A 122 23.78 0.66 -4.53
CA GLU A 122 24.90 0.63 -5.48
C GLU A 122 24.84 1.82 -6.45
N ALA A 123 23.64 2.22 -6.85
CA ALA A 123 23.43 3.35 -7.75
C ALA A 123 23.68 4.71 -7.05
N MET A 124 23.26 4.85 -5.78
CA MET A 124 23.43 6.06 -4.97
C MET A 124 24.81 6.19 -4.33
N GLY A 125 25.61 5.11 -4.29
CA GLY A 125 26.96 5.11 -3.70
C GLY A 125 26.99 5.35 -2.18
N GLN A 126 25.83 5.39 -1.51
CA GLN A 126 25.70 5.71 -0.10
C GLN A 126 24.69 4.79 0.60
N ALA A 127 24.81 4.70 1.93
CA ALA A 127 23.83 4.00 2.75
C ALA A 127 22.56 4.85 2.87
N LEU A 128 21.43 4.28 2.46
CA LEU A 128 20.11 4.93 2.56
C LEU A 128 19.39 4.47 3.83
N THR A 129 18.65 5.37 4.46
CA THR A 129 17.80 5.06 5.61
C THR A 129 16.47 4.43 5.18
N PHE A 130 15.75 3.84 6.14
CA PHE A 130 14.40 3.32 5.91
C PHE A 130 13.46 4.35 5.26
N GLU A 131 13.40 5.56 5.81
CA GLU A 131 12.55 6.64 5.32
C GLU A 131 12.92 7.05 3.89
N GLN A 132 14.20 7.03 3.56
CA GLN A 132 14.69 7.33 2.22
C GLN A 132 14.25 6.28 1.21
N PHE A 133 14.36 4.97 1.53
CA PHE A 133 13.87 3.91 0.66
C PHE A 133 12.35 4.00 0.43
N VAL A 134 11.59 4.27 1.49
CA VAL A 134 10.14 4.47 1.38
C VAL A 134 9.82 5.66 0.47
N THR A 135 10.54 6.77 0.64
CA THR A 135 10.38 7.98 -0.16
C THR A 135 10.66 7.73 -1.64
N LEU A 136 11.80 7.09 -1.96
CA LEU A 136 12.18 6.76 -3.33
C LEU A 136 11.13 5.86 -4.01
N ALA A 137 10.70 4.82 -3.30
CA ALA A 137 9.69 3.90 -3.80
C ALA A 137 8.31 4.55 -3.96
N LYS A 138 7.93 5.42 -3.02
CA LYS A 138 6.68 6.21 -3.08
C LYS A 138 6.62 7.10 -4.33
N TYR A 139 7.73 7.70 -4.72
CA TYR A 139 7.83 8.53 -5.94
C TYR A 139 8.24 7.73 -7.18
N GLY A 140 8.22 6.40 -7.12
CA GLY A 140 8.45 5.54 -8.28
C GLY A 140 9.88 5.59 -8.83
N VAL A 141 10.86 6.02 -8.03
CA VAL A 141 12.27 6.01 -8.44
C VAL A 141 12.70 4.55 -8.64
N ARG A 142 13.14 4.20 -9.84
CA ARG A 142 13.65 2.86 -10.14
C ARG A 142 15.17 2.87 -10.37
N PRO A 143 15.91 1.81 -10.02
CA PRO A 143 17.36 1.76 -10.22
C PRO A 143 17.81 2.01 -11.66
N GLU A 144 16.96 1.68 -12.63
CA GLU A 144 17.22 1.87 -14.06
C GLU A 144 17.38 3.35 -14.43
N ILE A 145 16.69 4.28 -13.75
CA ILE A 145 16.85 5.71 -14.03
C ILE A 145 18.24 6.19 -13.61
N LEU A 146 18.74 5.70 -12.48
CA LEU A 146 20.05 6.06 -11.95
C LEU A 146 21.17 5.49 -12.83
N ARG A 147 20.98 4.28 -13.39
CA ARG A 147 21.90 3.72 -14.39
C ARG A 147 21.91 4.56 -15.66
N ALA A 148 20.75 4.94 -16.20
CA ALA A 148 20.67 5.77 -17.39
C ALA A 148 21.31 7.16 -17.19
N LEU A 149 21.15 7.76 -16.00
CA LEU A 149 21.82 9.02 -15.65
C LEU A 149 23.34 8.85 -15.60
N ARG A 150 23.83 7.77 -14.98
CA ARG A 150 25.26 7.44 -14.94
C ARG A 150 25.83 7.21 -16.34
N ASP A 151 25.11 6.48 -17.19
CA ASP A 151 25.51 6.23 -18.58
C ASP A 151 25.55 7.54 -19.41
N ALA A 152 24.72 8.53 -19.03
CA ALA A 152 24.76 9.89 -19.56
C ALA A 152 25.84 10.79 -18.91
N GLY A 153 26.70 10.25 -18.04
CA GLY A 153 27.75 10.99 -17.34
C GLY A 153 27.29 11.81 -16.13
N LEU A 154 26.05 11.63 -15.69
CA LEU A 154 25.47 12.30 -14.53
C LEU A 154 25.63 11.41 -13.29
N GLU A 155 26.79 11.52 -12.64
CA GLU A 155 27.16 10.66 -11.49
C GLU A 155 26.85 11.32 -10.13
N ASP A 156 26.86 12.65 -10.05
CA ASP A 156 26.64 13.41 -8.82
C ASP A 156 25.15 13.71 -8.60
N LEU A 157 24.40 12.69 -8.16
CA LEU A 157 22.98 12.81 -7.85
C LEU A 157 22.76 12.90 -6.34
N ASP A 158 22.26 14.04 -5.87
CA ASP A 158 21.77 14.18 -4.50
C ASP A 158 20.41 13.49 -4.33
N PHE A 159 20.06 13.20 -3.08
CA PHE A 159 18.83 12.48 -2.74
C PHE A 159 17.56 13.22 -3.22
N ASP A 160 17.51 14.55 -3.08
CA ASP A 160 16.34 15.36 -3.43
C ASP A 160 16.13 15.42 -4.94
N THR A 161 17.22 15.53 -5.70
CA THR A 161 17.22 15.43 -7.17
C THR A 161 16.67 14.09 -7.63
N VAL A 162 17.11 12.97 -7.03
CA VAL A 162 16.60 11.63 -7.38
C VAL A 162 15.11 11.50 -7.08
N VAL A 163 14.66 12.02 -5.94
CA VAL A 163 13.24 12.07 -5.59
C VAL A 163 12.45 12.90 -6.60
N ALA A 164 12.97 14.07 -6.99
CA ALA A 164 12.33 14.93 -7.98
C ALA A 164 12.23 14.26 -9.36
N LEU A 165 13.28 13.57 -9.82
CA LEU A 165 13.27 12.81 -11.07
C LEU A 165 12.12 11.80 -11.11
N GLY A 166 11.94 11.02 -10.04
CA GLY A 166 10.82 10.09 -9.91
C GLY A 166 9.46 10.79 -9.86
N LYS A 167 9.35 11.85 -9.03
CA LYS A 167 8.13 12.63 -8.85
C LYS A 167 7.61 13.23 -10.16
N TYR A 168 8.49 13.72 -11.02
CA TYR A 168 8.14 14.29 -12.32
C TYR A 168 8.14 13.27 -13.46
N GLY A 169 8.33 11.98 -13.17
CA GLY A 169 8.18 10.91 -14.15
C GLY A 169 9.30 10.84 -15.18
N VAL A 170 10.51 11.30 -14.84
CA VAL A 170 11.67 11.12 -15.72
C VAL A 170 11.94 9.62 -15.83
N SER A 171 12.10 9.12 -17.06
CA SER A 171 12.30 7.70 -17.33
C SER A 171 13.65 7.46 -18.00
N PRO A 172 14.20 6.22 -17.91
CA PRO A 172 15.42 5.87 -18.65
C PRO A 172 15.27 6.12 -20.16
N GLN A 173 14.09 5.84 -20.73
CA GLN A 173 13.80 6.08 -22.14
C GLN A 173 13.83 7.56 -22.48
N PHE A 174 13.29 8.42 -21.61
CA PHE A 174 13.33 9.86 -21.80
C PHE A 174 14.77 10.39 -21.89
N ILE A 175 15.67 9.93 -21.02
CA ILE A 175 17.08 10.31 -21.02
C ILE A 175 17.77 9.87 -22.31
N LEU A 176 17.56 8.61 -22.73
CA LEU A 176 18.13 8.06 -23.97
C LEU A 176 17.64 8.81 -25.22
N GLU A 177 16.33 9.06 -25.33
CA GLU A 177 15.78 9.78 -26.47
C GLU A 177 16.30 11.22 -26.56
N LEU A 178 16.55 11.89 -25.43
CA LEU A 178 17.18 13.22 -25.43
C LEU A 178 18.63 13.15 -25.91
N GLY A 179 19.38 12.11 -25.50
CA GLY A 179 20.72 11.85 -26.00
C GLY A 179 20.76 11.64 -27.52
N ASP A 180 19.82 10.85 -28.06
CA ASP A 180 19.66 10.62 -29.50
C ASP A 180 19.36 11.90 -30.29
N LEU A 181 18.73 12.89 -29.64
CA LEU A 181 18.46 14.21 -30.23
C LEU A 181 19.67 15.15 -30.17
N GLY A 182 20.78 14.69 -29.58
CA GLY A 182 22.01 15.44 -29.39
C GLY A 182 22.05 16.28 -28.12
N MET A 183 21.14 16.04 -27.17
CA MET A 183 21.11 16.75 -25.87
C MET A 183 21.82 15.96 -24.78
N ASN A 184 23.11 15.73 -24.97
CA ASN A 184 23.92 14.94 -24.03
C ASN A 184 24.42 15.75 -22.84
N ASP A 185 24.38 17.09 -22.90
CA ASP A 185 24.91 17.99 -21.87
C ASP A 185 23.84 18.48 -20.88
N LEU A 186 22.73 17.77 -20.75
CA LEU A 186 21.63 18.15 -19.86
C LEU A 186 21.96 17.84 -18.40
N THR A 187 21.74 18.80 -17.50
CA THR A 187 21.84 18.58 -16.07
C THR A 187 20.62 17.82 -15.53
N PRO A 188 20.71 17.17 -14.35
CA PRO A 188 19.56 16.52 -13.72
C PRO A 188 18.40 17.49 -13.49
N THR A 189 18.69 18.73 -13.10
CA THR A 189 17.70 19.80 -12.92
C THR A 189 16.99 20.15 -14.25
N GLN A 190 17.71 20.20 -15.36
CA GLN A 190 17.11 20.44 -16.67
C GLN A 190 16.21 19.27 -17.10
N LEU A 191 16.63 18.03 -16.87
CA LEU A 191 15.78 16.85 -17.12
C LEU A 191 14.47 16.92 -16.32
N ILE A 192 14.57 17.30 -15.05
CA ILE A 192 13.40 17.53 -14.18
C ILE A 192 12.50 18.62 -14.74
N GLN A 193 13.07 19.76 -15.16
CA GLN A 193 12.29 20.87 -15.72
C GLN A 193 11.56 20.46 -16.99
N LEU A 194 12.25 19.78 -17.92
CA LEU A 194 11.64 19.28 -19.15
C LEU A 194 10.44 18.37 -18.83
N ALA A 195 10.61 17.41 -17.92
CA ALA A 195 9.53 16.53 -17.52
C ALA A 195 8.41 17.24 -16.77
N LYS A 196 8.73 18.17 -15.85
CA LYS A 196 7.76 18.99 -15.10
C LYS A 196 6.86 19.80 -16.04
N TYR A 197 7.40 20.36 -17.11
CA TYR A 197 6.65 21.15 -18.09
C TYR A 197 6.13 20.32 -19.27
N GLY A 198 6.23 18.99 -19.22
CA GLY A 198 5.70 18.10 -20.25
C GLY A 198 6.45 18.17 -21.60
N ILE A 199 7.67 18.69 -21.61
CA ILE A 199 8.50 18.79 -22.81
C ILE A 199 9.05 17.39 -23.12
N SER A 200 8.39 16.71 -24.04
CA SER A 200 8.78 15.36 -24.48
C SER A 200 9.83 15.40 -25.59
N PRO A 201 10.62 14.33 -25.79
CA PRO A 201 11.53 14.22 -26.94
C PRO A 201 10.78 14.33 -28.28
N LYS A 202 9.51 13.90 -28.32
CA LYS A 202 8.63 14.08 -29.48
C LYS A 202 8.39 15.56 -29.79
N PHE A 203 8.05 16.37 -28.80
CA PHE A 203 7.85 17.81 -28.98
C PHE A 203 9.11 18.48 -29.55
N ILE A 204 10.28 18.10 -29.06
CA ILE A 204 11.56 18.63 -29.53
C ILE A 204 11.79 18.27 -31.02
N ARG A 205 11.49 17.02 -31.41
CA ARG A 205 11.56 16.59 -32.82
C ARG A 205 10.68 17.46 -33.71
N GLU A 206 9.41 17.63 -33.33
CA GLU A 206 8.45 18.46 -34.06
C GLU A 206 8.89 19.94 -34.15
N ALA A 207 9.43 20.48 -33.06
CA ALA A 207 9.92 21.85 -33.06
C ALA A 207 11.17 22.04 -33.94
N ARG A 208 12.08 21.06 -34.00
CA ARG A 208 13.23 21.07 -34.93
C ARG A 208 12.77 20.97 -36.38
N GLU A 209 11.77 20.15 -36.67
CA GLU A 209 11.15 20.06 -38.00
C GLU A 209 10.48 21.39 -38.42
N ALA A 210 9.93 22.13 -37.46
CA ALA A 210 9.38 23.46 -37.66
C ALA A 210 10.45 24.58 -37.74
N GLY A 211 11.74 24.24 -37.62
CA GLY A 211 12.86 25.17 -37.76
C GLY A 211 13.33 25.86 -36.47
N PHE A 212 12.85 25.44 -35.29
CA PHE A 212 13.37 25.91 -34.00
C PHE A 212 14.59 25.09 -33.58
N ASP A 213 15.72 25.76 -33.33
CA ASP A 213 16.94 25.12 -32.82
C ASP A 213 17.14 25.44 -31.33
N PHE A 214 17.36 24.40 -30.53
CA PHE A 214 17.48 24.48 -29.07
C PHE A 214 18.92 24.34 -28.57
N GLN A 215 19.91 24.15 -29.45
CA GLN A 215 21.30 23.91 -29.03
C GLN A 215 22.01 25.17 -28.52
N GLN A 216 21.58 26.37 -28.96
CA GLN A 216 22.26 27.62 -28.61
C GLN A 216 21.99 28.15 -27.19
N GLY A 217 20.98 27.63 -26.46
CA GLY A 217 20.65 28.09 -25.10
C GLY A 217 21.09 27.14 -23.98
N MET A 218 21.49 25.91 -24.30
CA MET A 218 21.78 24.84 -23.32
C MET A 218 23.29 24.66 -23.09
N SER A 219 24.15 25.27 -23.92
CA SER A 219 25.60 25.18 -23.78
C SER A 219 26.10 26.07 -22.65
N SER A 220 26.38 25.43 -21.51
CA SER A 220 27.42 25.81 -20.54
C SER A 220 27.57 27.32 -20.28
N GLY A 221 26.70 27.88 -19.44
CA GLY A 221 26.94 29.21 -18.92
C GLY A 221 25.79 29.71 -18.08
N ALA A 222 25.82 29.37 -16.78
CA ALA A 222 25.13 30.11 -15.72
C ALA A 222 23.77 30.69 -16.13
N VAL A 223 22.79 29.84 -16.43
CA VAL A 223 21.43 30.27 -16.08
C VAL A 223 21.44 30.27 -14.56
N ASN A 224 21.54 31.48 -13.99
CA ASN A 224 21.18 31.72 -12.61
C ASN A 224 19.95 30.86 -12.31
N ALA A 225 19.88 30.31 -11.11
CA ALA A 225 18.61 30.02 -10.50
C ALA A 225 17.82 31.34 -10.52
N VAL A 226 17.14 31.63 -11.62
CA VAL A 226 15.85 32.27 -11.56
C VAL A 226 15.03 31.17 -10.92
N GLU A 227 15.06 31.16 -9.58
CA GLU A 227 13.87 30.78 -8.85
C GLU A 227 12.72 31.42 -9.64
N PRO A 228 11.78 30.64 -10.18
CA PRO A 228 10.55 31.26 -10.59
C PRO A 228 10.06 31.94 -9.32
N GLU A 229 10.26 33.25 -9.21
CA GLU A 229 9.46 34.07 -8.33
C GLU A 229 8.06 33.58 -8.63
N GLU A 230 7.44 32.92 -7.65
CA GLU A 230 6.04 32.54 -7.78
C GLU A 230 5.37 33.81 -8.30
N PRO A 231 4.67 33.78 -9.45
CA PRO A 231 3.95 34.96 -9.86
C PRO A 231 3.12 35.33 -8.66
N GLU A 232 3.41 36.50 -8.05
CA GLU A 232 2.63 36.99 -6.91
C GLU A 232 1.19 36.79 -7.34
N GLU A 233 0.45 35.98 -6.58
CA GLU A 233 -0.94 35.68 -6.90
C GLU A 233 -1.57 37.04 -7.20
N PRO A 234 -2.12 37.26 -8.41
CA PRO A 234 -2.75 38.53 -8.70
C PRO A 234 -3.74 38.75 -7.57
N GLU A 235 -3.56 39.85 -6.81
CA GLU A 235 -4.44 40.19 -5.69
C GLU A 235 -5.86 39.90 -6.15
N GLU A 236 -6.57 39.03 -5.42
CA GLU A 236 -7.94 38.67 -5.75
C GLU A 236 -8.66 39.97 -6.10
N PRO A 237 -9.24 40.12 -7.31
CA PRO A 237 -9.95 41.34 -7.64
C PRO A 237 -10.99 41.53 -6.55
N GLU A 238 -10.91 42.65 -5.83
CA GLU A 238 -11.89 43.00 -4.79
C GLU A 238 -13.27 42.69 -5.35
N GLU A 239 -14.01 41.82 -4.66
CA GLU A 239 -15.35 41.44 -5.07
C GLU A 239 -16.11 42.74 -5.39
N PRO A 240 -16.67 42.90 -6.60
CA PRO A 240 -17.41 44.11 -6.92
C PRO A 240 -18.53 44.23 -5.88
N GLU A 241 -18.57 45.38 -5.20
CA GLU A 241 -19.62 45.67 -4.21
C GLU A 241 -20.98 45.27 -4.79
N GLU A 242 -21.73 44.46 -4.03
CA GLU A 242 -23.06 44.02 -4.43
C GLU A 242 -23.85 45.25 -4.90
N PRO A 243 -24.43 45.25 -6.11
CA PRO A 243 -25.20 46.40 -6.56
C PRO A 243 -26.36 46.59 -5.58
N GLU A 244 -26.46 47.78 -4.99
CA GLU A 244 -27.57 48.16 -4.13
C GLU A 244 -28.90 47.78 -4.82
N GLU A 245 -29.75 47.05 -4.11
CA GLU A 245 -31.06 46.65 -4.62
C GLU A 245 -31.79 47.88 -5.16
N PRO A 246 -32.31 47.85 -6.41
CA PRO A 246 -33.00 48.99 -6.96
C PRO A 246 -34.22 49.31 -6.10
N GLU A 247 -34.32 50.58 -5.65
CA GLU A 247 -35.49 51.08 -4.95
C GLU A 247 -36.76 50.73 -5.75
N GLN A 248 -37.72 50.11 -5.05
CA GLN A 248 -38.98 49.68 -5.65
C GLN A 248 -39.66 50.88 -6.32
N PRO A 249 -40.11 50.77 -7.58
CA PRO A 249 -40.81 51.86 -8.23
C PRO A 249 -42.11 52.17 -7.48
N GLU A 250 -42.29 53.42 -7.06
CA GLU A 250 -43.56 53.90 -6.52
C GLU A 250 -44.68 53.63 -7.55
N GLU A 251 -45.77 52.99 -7.09
CA GLU A 251 -46.94 52.71 -7.92
C GLU A 251 -47.50 54.02 -8.49
N PRO A 252 -47.74 54.12 -9.81
CA PRO A 252 -48.37 55.30 -10.38
C PRO A 252 -49.82 55.40 -9.91
N GLU A 253 -50.20 56.56 -9.35
CA GLU A 253 -51.59 56.88 -8.99
C GLU A 253 -52.54 56.65 -10.18
N GLU A 254 -53.63 55.93 -9.92
CA GLU A 254 -54.67 55.63 -10.91
C GLU A 254 -55.26 56.94 -11.50
N PRO A 255 -55.35 57.08 -12.84
CA PRO A 255 -56.03 58.21 -13.42
C PRO A 255 -57.55 58.10 -13.21
N GLU A 256 -58.15 59.14 -12.61
CA GLU A 256 -59.60 59.26 -12.41
C GLU A 256 -60.39 59.05 -13.71
N GLU A 257 -61.46 58.26 -13.63
CA GLU A 257 -62.36 57.94 -14.73
C GLU A 257 -62.98 59.21 -15.36
N PRO A 258 -63.06 59.32 -16.69
CA PRO A 258 -63.70 60.46 -17.33
C PRO A 258 -65.22 60.39 -17.17
N GLU A 259 -65.79 61.43 -16.55
CA GLU A 259 -67.23 61.64 -16.43
C GLU A 259 -67.95 61.64 -17.79
N VAL A 260 -69.15 61.10 -17.72
CA VAL A 260 -70.01 60.68 -18.82
C VAL A 260 -70.69 61.89 -19.47
N ARG A 261 -70.48 62.04 -20.79
CA ARG A 261 -71.47 62.42 -21.83
C ARG A 261 -72.45 63.57 -21.52
N ALA A 262 -72.29 64.70 -22.21
CA ALA A 262 -73.44 65.54 -22.59
C ALA A 262 -73.19 66.40 -23.84
N GLY A 263 -74.04 66.19 -24.86
CA GLY A 263 -74.37 67.14 -25.94
C GLY A 263 -73.38 67.18 -27.11
N GLY A 264 -73.77 67.02 -28.37
CA GLY A 264 -75.09 67.00 -29.00
C GLY A 264 -74.89 67.47 -30.45
N GLU A 265 -75.18 66.59 -31.40
CA GLU A 265 -75.29 66.94 -32.82
C GLU A 265 -76.50 67.85 -33.05
N ALA A 266 -76.30 68.95 -33.82
CA ALA A 266 -77.12 69.38 -34.95
C ALA A 266 -76.70 70.80 -35.41
#